data_AF-A0A4U0WPT5-F1
#
_entry.id   AF-A0A4U0WPT5-F1
#
_cell.length_a   1.000
_cell.length_b   1.000
_cell.length_c   1.000
_cell.angle_alpha   90.00
_cell.angle_beta   90.00
_cell.angle_gamma   90.00
#
_symmetry.space_group_name_H-M   'P 1'
#
loop_
_entity.id
_entity.type
_entity.pdbx_description
1 polymer ?
#
loop_
_entity_poly.entity_id
_entity_poly.type
_entity_poly.pdbx_seq_one_letter_code
_entity_poly.pdbx_strand_id
1 'polypeptide(L)'
;MSARSLVLLGLSALAAAAPPSHNNEGEWQHEDEAKSSWKSKIKNVVVLVEENRSFDNFCGGFNYRNDIDGLVGKTFCNPVNASIPGSPTVCAKPIANDVALDDPPHGLSGVNYQIFGTFHPPSNADVSMEKMNGFVTEQATTFKSGGNATRAAEAINYYAPEHLRVFEALAKEYVLFDK
;
A
#
# COMPACT_ATOMS: atom_id res chain seq x y z
N MET A 1 35.84 -19.96 2.93
CA MET A 1 35.76 -19.67 4.38
C MET A 1 34.31 -19.86 4.80
N SER A 2 34.12 -20.72 5.80
CA SER A 2 32.85 -21.21 6.31
C SER A 2 32.23 -20.19 7.28
N ALA A 3 30.92 -19.92 7.15
CA ALA A 3 29.95 -20.04 8.24
C ALA A 3 28.53 -19.60 7.80
N ARG A 4 27.66 -20.62 7.67
CA ARG A 4 26.25 -20.71 8.09
C ARG A 4 25.31 -19.52 7.85
N SER A 5 24.33 -19.76 6.98
CA SER A 5 23.04 -19.06 6.91
C SER A 5 22.34 -19.05 8.27
N LEU A 6 21.84 -17.88 8.66
CA LEU A 6 20.83 -17.72 9.69
C LEU A 6 19.76 -16.77 9.14
N VAL A 7 18.64 -17.34 8.72
CA VAL A 7 17.42 -16.59 8.42
C VAL A 7 16.75 -16.33 9.78
N LEU A 8 16.73 -15.08 10.23
CA LEU A 8 15.84 -14.67 11.31
C LEU A 8 14.47 -14.35 10.69
N LEU A 9 13.55 -15.30 10.75
CA LEU A 9 12.12 -15.00 10.75
C LEU A 9 11.80 -14.36 12.10
N GLY A 10 11.32 -13.12 12.07
CA GLY A 10 10.79 -12.44 13.25
C GLY A 10 9.51 -13.11 13.73
N LEU A 11 9.64 -14.16 14.54
CA LEU A 11 8.63 -14.49 15.54
C LEU A 11 8.78 -13.45 16.66
N SER A 12 7.81 -12.55 16.77
CA SER A 12 7.62 -11.79 18.01
C SER A 12 7.29 -12.80 19.11
N ALA A 13 8.30 -13.11 19.93
CA ALA A 13 8.19 -13.95 21.09
C ALA A 13 7.21 -13.31 22.09
N LEU A 14 6.18 -14.06 22.47
CA LEU A 14 5.45 -13.80 23.69
C LEU A 14 6.39 -14.13 24.85
N ALA A 15 7.11 -13.14 25.37
CA ALA A 15 7.82 -13.27 26.63
C ALA A 15 6.78 -13.20 27.76
N ALA A 16 6.27 -14.35 28.18
CA ALA A 16 5.64 -14.48 29.48
C ALA A 16 6.75 -14.42 30.55
N ALA A 17 7.10 -13.21 30.98
CA ALA A 17 7.90 -13.04 32.18
C ALA A 17 7.03 -13.44 33.38
N ALA A 18 7.33 -14.59 33.98
CA ALA A 18 6.81 -14.91 35.31
C ALA A 18 7.41 -13.88 36.30
N PRO A 19 6.59 -13.15 37.08
CA PRO A 19 7.13 -12.19 38.03
C PRO A 19 7.89 -12.92 39.16
N PRO A 20 8.99 -12.35 39.68
CA PRO A 20 9.63 -12.87 40.87
C PRO A 20 8.67 -12.72 42.05
N SER A 21 8.57 -13.76 42.90
CA SER A 21 7.85 -13.65 44.16
C SER A 21 8.59 -12.68 45.07
N HIS A 22 8.06 -11.46 45.19
CA HIS A 22 8.39 -10.57 46.29
C HIS A 22 7.10 -10.18 46.99
N ASN A 23 6.94 -10.71 48.19
CA ASN A 23 5.94 -10.28 49.15
C ASN A 23 6.20 -8.80 49.46
N ASN A 24 5.32 -7.91 49.02
CA ASN A 24 5.18 -6.59 49.63
C ASN A 24 3.76 -6.10 49.38
N GLU A 25 3.10 -5.76 50.48
CA GLU A 25 1.77 -5.19 50.58
C GLU A 25 1.73 -3.85 49.86
N GLY A 26 0.91 -3.75 48.82
CA GLY A 26 0.81 -2.58 47.94
C GLY A 26 -0.32 -2.75 46.93
N GLU A 27 -1.54 -2.68 47.42
CA GLU A 27 -2.78 -2.66 46.64
C GLU A 27 -2.86 -1.39 45.76
N TRP A 28 -2.49 -1.48 44.47
CA TRP A 28 -2.59 -0.33 43.53
C TRP A 28 -2.96 -0.74 42.09
N GLN A 29 -4.24 -0.49 41.75
CA GLN A 29 -4.80 0.10 40.50
C GLN A 29 -4.54 -0.53 39.12
N HIS A 30 -3.72 -1.57 38.95
CA HIS A 30 -3.44 -2.12 37.61
C HIS A 30 -4.62 -2.84 36.92
N GLU A 31 -5.61 -3.33 37.66
CA GLU A 31 -6.76 -4.05 37.09
C GLU A 31 -7.83 -3.12 36.49
N ASP A 32 -7.97 -1.90 37.01
CA ASP A 32 -9.04 -0.98 36.59
C ASP A 32 -8.72 -0.25 35.27
N GLU A 33 -7.44 0.08 35.04
CA GLU A 33 -6.97 0.59 33.73
C GLU A 33 -7.12 -0.45 32.61
N ALA A 34 -6.83 -1.73 32.92
CA ALA A 34 -6.99 -2.82 31.96
C ALA A 34 -8.46 -3.06 31.60
N LYS A 35 -9.40 -2.87 32.54
CA LYS A 35 -10.85 -2.98 32.28
C LYS A 35 -11.42 -1.80 31.49
N SER A 36 -10.87 -0.58 31.63
CA SER A 36 -11.36 0.60 30.91
C SER A 36 -10.78 0.80 29.50
N SER A 37 -9.63 0.17 29.20
CA SER A 37 -8.98 0.23 27.89
C SER A 37 -9.88 -0.30 26.76
N TRP A 38 -9.92 0.37 25.60
CA TRP A 38 -10.64 -0.13 24.42
C TRP A 38 -10.22 -1.56 24.01
N LYS A 39 -8.96 -1.93 24.33
CA LYS A 39 -8.42 -3.27 24.09
C LYS A 39 -9.22 -4.36 24.80
N SER A 40 -9.79 -4.06 25.98
CA SER A 40 -10.59 -5.02 26.73
C SER A 40 -11.99 -5.22 26.13
N LYS A 41 -12.46 -4.29 25.30
CA LYS A 41 -13.80 -4.29 24.70
C LYS A 41 -13.87 -5.07 23.38
N ILE A 42 -12.75 -5.25 22.67
CA ILE A 42 -12.69 -6.05 21.45
C ILE A 42 -12.51 -7.53 21.82
N LYS A 43 -13.53 -8.35 21.52
CA LYS A 43 -13.48 -9.80 21.78
C LYS A 43 -13.24 -10.63 20.53
N ASN A 44 -13.55 -10.07 19.37
CA ASN A 44 -13.46 -10.75 18.07
C ASN A 44 -12.86 -9.78 17.06
N VAL A 45 -11.99 -10.29 16.19
CA VAL A 45 -11.45 -9.57 15.04
C VAL A 45 -11.75 -10.39 13.81
N VAL A 46 -12.41 -9.78 12.83
CA VAL A 46 -12.62 -10.34 11.50
C VAL A 46 -11.72 -9.58 10.55
N VAL A 47 -10.84 -10.31 9.86
CA VAL A 47 -9.95 -9.73 8.84
C VAL A 47 -10.48 -10.17 7.48
N LEU A 48 -10.99 -9.21 6.71
CA LEU A 48 -11.30 -9.40 5.30
C LEU A 48 -10.09 -8.93 4.50
N VAL A 49 -9.48 -9.83 3.75
CA VAL A 49 -8.29 -9.55 2.94
C VAL A 49 -8.74 -9.49 1.48
N GLU A 50 -8.68 -8.29 0.91
CA GLU A 50 -8.90 -8.07 -0.51
C GLU A 50 -7.56 -8.22 -1.26
N GLU A 51 -7.61 -8.60 -2.54
CA GLU A 51 -6.42 -8.86 -3.34
C GLU A 51 -6.11 -7.73 -4.33
N ASN A 52 -4.81 -7.56 -4.61
CA ASN A 52 -4.26 -6.86 -5.78
C ASN A 52 -4.79 -5.44 -6.03
N ARG A 53 -4.93 -4.62 -4.98
CA ARG A 53 -5.34 -3.21 -5.10
C ARG A 53 -4.43 -2.31 -4.26
N SER A 54 -3.86 -1.28 -4.89
CA SER A 54 -3.17 -0.21 -4.17
C SER A 54 -4.17 0.77 -3.56
N PHE A 55 -3.73 1.54 -2.56
CA PHE A 55 -4.57 2.58 -1.97
C PHE A 55 -5.06 3.58 -3.02
N ASP A 56 -4.17 4.11 -3.85
CA ASP A 56 -4.54 5.09 -4.89
C ASP A 56 -5.50 4.51 -5.93
N ASN A 57 -5.35 3.23 -6.30
CA ASN A 57 -6.29 2.59 -7.22
C ASN A 57 -7.69 2.46 -6.59
N PHE A 58 -7.77 1.98 -5.34
CA PHE A 58 -9.04 1.67 -4.67
C PHE A 58 -9.69 2.90 -4.01
N CYS A 59 -8.98 3.57 -3.13
CA CYS A 59 -9.49 4.69 -2.34
C CYS A 59 -9.12 6.06 -2.93
N GLY A 60 -8.27 6.14 -3.96
CA GLY A 60 -7.74 7.40 -4.47
C GLY A 60 -8.79 8.37 -5.01
N GLY A 61 -9.98 7.89 -5.38
CA GLY A 61 -11.10 8.71 -5.82
C GLY A 61 -11.99 9.25 -4.69
N PHE A 62 -11.85 8.75 -3.45
CA PHE A 62 -12.71 9.15 -2.33
C PHE A 62 -12.55 10.65 -2.02
N ASN A 63 -13.68 11.35 -1.86
CA ASN A 63 -13.72 12.81 -1.77
C ASN A 63 -14.61 13.34 -0.62
N TYR A 64 -15.02 12.47 0.31
CA TYR A 64 -15.90 12.84 1.42
C TYR A 64 -15.20 13.64 2.53
N ARG A 65 -13.86 13.67 2.49
CA ARG A 65 -12.98 14.48 3.33
C ARG A 65 -11.83 14.99 2.48
N ASN A 66 -11.41 16.23 2.73
CA ASN A 66 -10.35 16.89 1.96
C ASN A 66 -8.93 16.47 2.40
N ASP A 67 -8.79 15.80 3.55
CA ASP A 67 -7.51 15.39 4.11
C ASP A 67 -7.12 13.95 3.80
N ILE A 68 -7.94 13.22 3.00
CA ILE A 68 -7.58 11.91 2.48
C ILE A 68 -6.41 12.06 1.52
N ASP A 69 -5.34 11.29 1.74
CA ASP A 69 -4.16 11.27 0.86
C ASP A 69 -4.38 10.45 -0.41
N GLY A 70 -5.40 10.82 -1.20
CA GLY A 70 -5.76 10.19 -2.47
C GLY A 70 -5.33 11.00 -3.70
N LEU A 71 -5.99 10.76 -4.84
CA LEU A 71 -5.71 11.39 -6.14
C LEU A 71 -6.65 12.55 -6.48
N VAL A 72 -7.73 12.74 -5.72
CA VAL A 72 -8.68 13.85 -5.92
C VAL A 72 -7.96 15.20 -5.79
N GLY A 73 -8.11 16.06 -6.80
CA GLY A 73 -7.46 17.38 -6.84
C GLY A 73 -5.96 17.35 -7.14
N LYS A 74 -5.37 16.17 -7.36
CA LYS A 74 -3.97 15.99 -7.75
C LYS A 74 -3.87 15.59 -9.22
N THR A 75 -2.78 15.97 -9.86
CA THR A 75 -2.41 15.49 -11.20
C THR A 75 -1.20 14.59 -11.06
N PHE A 76 -1.43 13.28 -11.21
CA PHE A 76 -0.36 12.28 -11.20
C PHE A 76 -0.16 11.73 -12.60
N CYS A 77 1.04 11.90 -13.15
CA CYS A 77 1.37 11.47 -14.50
C CYS A 77 2.65 10.65 -14.50
N ASN A 78 2.69 9.65 -15.38
CA ASN A 78 3.87 8.83 -15.62
C ASN A 78 4.31 8.97 -17.08
N PRO A 79 5.63 9.03 -17.36
CA PRO A 79 6.14 8.91 -18.70
C PRO A 79 5.75 7.55 -19.30
N VAL A 80 5.45 7.55 -20.61
CA VAL A 80 5.22 6.32 -21.37
C VAL A 80 6.51 5.48 -21.41
N ASN A 81 7.67 6.14 -21.35
CA ASN A 81 8.96 5.49 -21.15
C ASN A 81 9.85 6.30 -20.19
N ALA A 82 9.98 5.84 -18.95
CA ALA A 82 10.76 6.48 -17.89
C ALA A 82 12.28 6.50 -18.14
N SER A 83 12.78 5.67 -19.05
CA SER A 83 14.20 5.65 -19.44
C SER A 83 14.55 6.74 -20.46
N ILE A 84 13.56 7.42 -21.06
CA ILE A 84 13.76 8.46 -22.06
C ILE A 84 13.43 9.84 -21.45
N PRO A 85 14.42 10.73 -21.28
CA PRO A 85 14.16 12.11 -20.86
C PRO A 85 13.17 12.80 -21.81
N GLY A 86 12.13 13.43 -21.26
CA GLY A 86 11.11 14.12 -22.05
C GLY A 86 10.11 13.20 -22.77
N SER A 87 10.04 11.91 -22.40
CA SER A 87 8.99 11.01 -22.89
C SER A 87 7.60 11.61 -22.65
N PRO A 88 6.66 11.51 -23.61
CA PRO A 88 5.27 11.91 -23.39
C PRO A 88 4.70 11.23 -22.14
N THR A 89 3.86 11.94 -21.41
CA THR A 89 3.25 11.45 -20.17
C THR A 89 1.78 11.12 -20.36
N VAL A 90 1.30 10.15 -19.59
CA VAL A 90 -0.12 9.87 -19.41
C VAL A 90 -0.45 9.97 -17.93
N CYS A 91 -1.64 10.48 -17.61
CA CYS A 91 -2.04 10.79 -16.25
C CYS A 91 -3.15 9.87 -15.76
N ALA A 92 -3.14 9.61 -14.46
CA ALA A 92 -4.15 8.86 -13.74
C ALA A 92 -5.53 9.48 -13.94
N LYS A 93 -6.55 8.63 -14.12
CA LYS A 93 -7.95 9.03 -14.31
C LYS A 93 -8.91 8.16 -13.48
N PRO A 94 -10.09 8.68 -13.12
CA PRO A 94 -11.12 7.97 -12.36
C PRO A 94 -11.92 6.99 -13.23
N ILE A 95 -11.21 6.12 -13.95
CA ILE A 95 -11.78 5.21 -14.96
C ILE A 95 -11.26 3.78 -14.81
N ALA A 96 -10.81 3.38 -13.62
CA ALA A 96 -10.41 2.00 -13.37
C ALA A 96 -11.58 1.04 -13.61
N ASN A 97 -11.28 -0.09 -14.23
CA ASN A 97 -12.23 -1.17 -14.46
C ASN A 97 -12.27 -2.13 -13.25
N ASP A 98 -13.41 -2.78 -13.01
CA ASP A 98 -13.53 -3.81 -11.97
C ASP A 98 -12.56 -4.97 -12.21
N VAL A 99 -12.38 -5.32 -13.50
CA VAL A 99 -11.40 -6.29 -13.98
C VAL A 99 -10.46 -5.57 -14.94
N ALA A 100 -9.21 -5.40 -14.54
CA ALA A 100 -8.18 -4.85 -15.41
C ALA A 100 -7.89 -5.82 -16.56
N LEU A 101 -7.57 -5.29 -17.75
CA LEU A 101 -7.20 -6.14 -18.89
C LEU A 101 -5.85 -6.85 -18.64
N ASP A 102 -4.93 -6.13 -18.01
CA ASP A 102 -3.58 -6.59 -17.68
C ASP A 102 -3.37 -6.43 -16.17
N ASP A 103 -3.13 -7.53 -15.45
CA ASP A 103 -2.83 -7.53 -14.00
C ASP A 103 -1.47 -6.87 -13.74
N PRO A 104 -1.40 -5.68 -13.09
CA PRO A 104 -0.13 -4.98 -12.96
C PRO A 104 0.94 -5.81 -12.23
N PRO A 105 2.20 -5.76 -12.67
CA PRO A 105 3.26 -6.57 -12.10
C PRO A 105 3.47 -6.25 -10.61
N HIS A 106 3.17 -7.24 -9.79
CA HIS A 106 3.22 -7.16 -8.33
C HIS A 106 4.43 -7.90 -7.72
N GLY A 107 5.38 -8.34 -8.56
CA GLY A 107 6.65 -8.93 -8.12
C GLY A 107 7.70 -7.85 -7.84
N LEU A 108 8.68 -8.16 -6.97
CA LEU A 108 9.72 -7.20 -6.54
C LEU A 108 10.41 -6.47 -7.70
N SER A 109 10.75 -7.18 -8.79
CA SER A 109 11.40 -6.57 -9.96
C SER A 109 10.50 -5.53 -10.65
N GLY A 110 9.20 -5.83 -10.82
CA GLY A 110 8.24 -4.91 -11.41
C GLY A 110 8.04 -3.70 -10.51
N VAL A 111 7.76 -3.93 -9.22
CA VAL A 111 7.61 -2.88 -8.20
C VAL A 111 8.85 -1.98 -8.14
N ASN A 112 10.05 -2.55 -8.23
CA ASN A 112 11.29 -1.77 -8.31
C ASN A 112 11.28 -0.80 -9.50
N TYR A 113 10.82 -1.25 -10.68
CA TYR A 113 10.73 -0.36 -11.82
C TYR A 113 9.68 0.73 -11.60
N GLN A 114 8.52 0.37 -11.05
CA GLN A 114 7.44 1.32 -10.76
C GLN A 114 7.91 2.47 -9.84
N ILE A 115 8.64 2.12 -8.78
CA ILE A 115 9.14 3.05 -7.76
C ILE A 115 10.42 3.78 -8.22
N PHE A 116 11.44 3.06 -8.69
CA PHE A 116 12.78 3.60 -8.94
C PHE A 116 13.08 3.89 -10.43
N GLY A 117 12.21 3.45 -11.34
CA GLY A 117 12.43 3.53 -12.79
C GLY A 117 13.45 2.54 -13.33
N THR A 118 13.80 1.49 -12.57
CA THR A 118 14.70 0.41 -12.97
C THR A 118 14.31 -0.90 -12.30
N PHE A 119 14.46 -2.03 -12.99
CA PHE A 119 14.21 -3.36 -12.42
C PHE A 119 15.21 -3.73 -11.32
N HIS A 120 16.39 -3.10 -11.34
CA HIS A 120 17.52 -3.43 -10.47
C HIS A 120 18.08 -2.15 -9.84
N PRO A 121 17.37 -1.55 -8.87
CA PRO A 121 17.93 -0.47 -8.06
C PRO A 121 19.15 -0.98 -7.28
N PRO A 122 20.11 -0.10 -6.94
CA PRO A 122 21.28 -0.50 -6.17
C PRO A 122 20.87 -0.98 -4.76
N SER A 123 21.69 -1.80 -4.11
CA SER A 123 21.38 -2.38 -2.80
C SER A 123 21.23 -1.36 -1.67
N ASN A 124 21.74 -0.14 -1.87
CA ASN A 124 21.62 0.98 -0.96
C ASN A 124 20.55 2.00 -1.42
N ALA A 125 19.62 1.61 -2.29
CA ALA A 125 18.50 2.46 -2.67
C ALA A 125 17.67 2.82 -1.43
N ASP A 126 17.29 4.10 -1.35
CA ASP A 126 16.45 4.65 -0.30
C ASP A 126 15.36 5.54 -0.91
N VAL A 127 14.54 6.12 -0.04
CA VAL A 127 13.39 6.96 -0.41
C VAL A 127 13.79 8.14 -1.31
N SER A 128 15.02 8.65 -1.21
CA SER A 128 15.48 9.77 -2.06
C SER A 128 15.68 9.38 -3.53
N MET A 129 15.77 8.08 -3.81
CA MET A 129 15.90 7.54 -5.17
C MET A 129 14.55 7.15 -5.79
N GLU A 130 13.47 7.19 -5.01
CA GLU A 130 12.13 6.86 -5.48
C GLU A 130 11.63 7.96 -6.42
N LYS A 131 11.37 7.58 -7.67
CA LYS A 131 10.85 8.48 -8.71
C LYS A 131 9.33 8.39 -8.87
N MET A 132 8.74 7.27 -8.44
CA MET A 132 7.30 6.98 -8.51
C MET A 132 6.69 7.21 -9.90
N ASN A 133 7.48 7.02 -10.96
CA ASN A 133 7.09 7.36 -12.32
C ASN A 133 7.33 6.22 -13.32
N GLY A 134 7.54 5.00 -12.84
CA GLY A 134 7.80 3.83 -13.68
C GLY A 134 6.56 3.00 -14.00
N PHE A 135 5.40 3.26 -13.39
CA PHE A 135 4.21 2.40 -13.47
C PHE A 135 3.76 2.12 -14.90
N VAL A 136 3.59 3.17 -15.69
CA VAL A 136 3.15 3.03 -17.09
C VAL A 136 4.21 2.36 -17.95
N THR A 137 5.48 2.67 -17.72
CA THR A 137 6.59 2.08 -18.50
C THR A 137 6.74 0.58 -18.21
N GLU A 138 6.61 0.20 -16.95
CA GLU A 138 6.71 -1.19 -16.50
C GLU A 138 5.54 -2.01 -17.07
N GLN A 139 4.31 -1.50 -16.93
CA GLN A 139 3.12 -2.11 -17.53
C GLN A 139 3.29 -2.30 -19.06
N ALA A 140 3.71 -1.26 -19.76
CA ALA A 140 3.90 -1.29 -21.21
C ALA A 140 4.96 -2.30 -21.64
N THR A 141 6.03 -2.44 -20.83
CA THR A 141 7.13 -3.37 -21.09
C THR A 141 6.69 -4.82 -20.88
N THR A 142 6.07 -5.11 -19.73
CA THR A 142 5.66 -6.46 -19.35
C THR A 142 4.60 -7.02 -20.28
N PHE A 143 3.59 -6.22 -20.63
CA PHE A 143 2.48 -6.65 -21.50
C PHE A 143 2.68 -6.34 -22.98
N LYS A 144 3.85 -5.84 -23.36
CA LYS A 144 4.22 -5.50 -24.75
C LYS A 144 3.13 -4.67 -25.43
N SER A 145 2.63 -3.64 -24.74
CA SER A 145 1.46 -2.86 -25.18
C SER A 145 1.70 -2.04 -26.47
N GLY A 146 2.85 -2.17 -27.12
CA GLY A 146 3.11 -1.64 -28.47
C GLY A 146 3.08 -0.12 -28.56
N GLY A 147 3.35 0.59 -27.46
CA GLY A 147 3.22 2.05 -27.39
C GLY A 147 1.78 2.55 -27.17
N ASN A 148 0.81 1.65 -26.93
CA ASN A 148 -0.52 2.06 -26.46
C ASN A 148 -0.46 2.52 -25.01
N ALA A 149 -0.18 3.82 -24.84
CA ALA A 149 -0.09 4.47 -23.55
C ALA A 149 -1.39 4.37 -22.74
N THR A 150 -2.56 4.34 -23.41
CA THR A 150 -3.86 4.25 -22.72
C THR A 150 -4.07 2.88 -22.09
N ARG A 151 -3.68 1.79 -22.77
CA ARG A 151 -3.73 0.44 -22.19
C ARG A 151 -2.79 0.32 -20.99
N ALA A 152 -1.55 0.79 -21.14
CA ALA A 152 -0.58 0.78 -20.03
C ALA A 152 -0.98 1.71 -18.87
N ALA A 153 -1.71 2.80 -19.13
CA ALA A 153 -2.20 3.72 -18.12
C ALA A 153 -3.28 3.12 -17.20
N GLU A 154 -3.84 1.96 -17.54
CA GLU A 154 -4.75 1.26 -16.63
C GLU A 154 -4.10 0.98 -15.26
N ALA A 155 -2.78 0.75 -15.23
CA ALA A 155 -2.00 0.55 -14.00
C ALA A 155 -1.97 1.77 -13.06
N ILE A 156 -2.28 2.98 -13.54
CA ILE A 156 -2.31 4.21 -12.74
C ILE A 156 -3.72 4.81 -12.62
N ASN A 157 -4.73 4.17 -13.20
CA ASN A 157 -6.11 4.61 -13.06
C ASN A 157 -6.67 4.20 -11.69
N TYR A 158 -7.70 4.91 -11.26
CA TYR A 158 -8.35 4.70 -9.97
C TYR A 158 -9.87 4.65 -10.11
N TYR A 159 -10.55 4.08 -9.12
CA TYR A 159 -12.01 4.04 -9.09
C TYR A 159 -12.58 5.41 -8.75
N ALA A 160 -13.63 5.80 -9.48
CA ALA A 160 -14.50 6.87 -9.05
C ALA A 160 -15.30 6.41 -7.80
N PRO A 161 -15.65 7.30 -6.86
CA PRO A 161 -16.44 6.94 -5.66
C PRO A 161 -17.70 6.11 -5.98
N GLU A 162 -18.34 6.40 -7.12
CA GLU A 162 -19.58 5.75 -7.52
C GLU A 162 -19.43 4.27 -7.87
N HIS A 163 -18.20 3.80 -8.14
CA HIS A 163 -17.90 2.38 -8.38
C HIS A 163 -17.69 1.61 -7.07
N LEU A 164 -17.26 2.27 -5.99
CA LEU A 164 -16.93 1.63 -4.71
C LEU A 164 -17.83 2.11 -3.56
N ARG A 165 -19.12 2.27 -3.83
CA ARG A 165 -20.09 2.90 -2.89
C ARG A 165 -20.11 2.26 -1.51
N VAL A 166 -20.01 0.93 -1.44
CA VAL A 166 -20.03 0.20 -0.16
C VAL A 166 -18.77 0.50 0.65
N PHE A 167 -17.60 0.47 0.01
CA PHE A 167 -16.33 0.76 0.68
C PHE A 167 -16.20 2.24 1.05
N GLU A 168 -16.67 3.15 0.20
CA GLU A 168 -16.72 4.56 0.53
C GLU A 168 -17.64 4.84 1.73
N ALA A 169 -18.81 4.18 1.81
CA ALA A 169 -19.71 4.27 2.96
C ALA A 169 -19.06 3.72 4.23
N LEU A 170 -18.37 2.56 4.16
CA LEU A 170 -17.61 2.05 5.30
C LEU A 170 -16.51 3.03 5.74
N ALA A 171 -15.79 3.64 4.80
CA ALA A 171 -14.75 4.62 5.11
C ALA A 171 -15.32 5.91 5.75
N LYS A 172 -16.53 6.33 5.34
CA LYS A 172 -17.27 7.46 5.92
C LYS A 172 -17.74 7.20 7.36
N GLU A 173 -18.27 6.00 7.61
CA GLU A 173 -18.89 5.64 8.89
C GLU A 173 -17.90 5.04 9.91
N TYR A 174 -16.71 4.62 9.44
CA TYR A 174 -15.66 4.04 10.26
C TYR A 174 -14.32 4.78 10.03
N VAL A 175 -13.20 4.03 10.05
CA VAL A 175 -11.85 4.59 9.96
C VAL A 175 -11.20 4.10 8.67
N LEU A 176 -10.64 5.05 7.92
CA LEU A 176 -9.75 4.81 6.78
C LEU A 176 -8.31 5.12 7.22
N PHE A 177 -7.37 4.24 6.90
CA PHE A 177 -5.93 4.47 7.04
C PHE A 177 -5.34 4.74 5.67
N ASP A 178 -4.63 5.85 5.51
CA ASP A 178 -4.12 6.37 4.23
C ASP A 178 -2.63 6.76 4.29
N LYS A 179 -1.87 6.19 5.25
CA LYS A 179 -0.45 6.46 5.51
C LYS A 179 0.31 5.18 5.81
#